data_AF-A0A1H7XF66-F1
#
_entry.id   AF-A0A1H7XF66-F1
#
_cell.length_a   1.000
_cell.length_b   1.000
_cell.length_c   1.000
_cell.angle_alpha   90.00
_cell.angle_beta   90.00
_cell.angle_gamma   90.00
#
_symmetry.space_group_name_H-M   'P 1'
#
loop_
_entity.id
_entity.type
_entity.pdbx_description
1 polymer ?
#
loop_
_entity_poly.entity_id
_entity_poly.type
_entity_poly.pdbx_seq_one_letter_code
_entity_poly.pdbx_strand_id
1 'polypeptide(L)'
;MTELTPKQELFCKKYIELGNASEAYRQSYNAENMKDDTVHRKAFDLLENGKITARLDELRKEHLKRHNITVDSLILDLERVFNEAMDRDNPNFSSAVSAKMGQAKILGFDKQVIEHSTSDNTLRPTVIKLVAPDFEDKN
;
A
#
# COMPACT_ATOMS: atom_id res chain seq x y z
N MET A 1 30.61 -5.31 -4.13
CA MET A 1 29.55 -4.41 -4.61
C MET A 1 29.10 -4.94 -5.95
N THR A 2 27.90 -5.48 -6.06
CA THR A 2 27.36 -6.00 -7.32
C THR A 2 27.16 -4.83 -8.28
N GLU A 3 28.02 -4.69 -9.29
CA GLU A 3 27.90 -3.64 -10.30
C GLU A 3 26.61 -3.83 -11.12
N LEU A 4 25.56 -3.12 -10.71
CA LEU A 4 24.43 -2.82 -11.57
C LEU A 4 24.81 -1.67 -12.49
N THR A 5 24.37 -1.77 -13.74
CA THR A 5 24.50 -0.63 -14.66
C THR A 5 23.63 0.54 -14.18
N PRO A 6 23.96 1.79 -14.53
CA PRO A 6 23.14 2.95 -14.17
C PRO A 6 21.66 2.82 -14.57
N LYS A 7 21.38 2.14 -15.69
CA LYS A 7 20.00 1.88 -16.16
C LYS A 7 19.26 0.87 -15.27
N GLN A 8 19.94 -0.19 -14.83
CA GLN A 8 19.35 -1.17 -13.92
C GLN A 8 19.10 -0.57 -12.53
N GLU A 9 20.02 0.26 -12.04
CA GLU A 9 19.83 0.97 -10.76
C GLU A 9 18.66 1.95 -10.87
N LEU A 10 18.53 2.66 -12.00
CA LEU A 10 17.39 3.53 -12.25
C LEU A 10 16.07 2.74 -12.33
N PHE A 11 16.06 1.58 -12.98
CA PHE A 11 14.91 0.67 -12.99
C PHE A 11 14.48 0.27 -11.58
N CYS A 12 15.43 -0.14 -10.72
CA CYS A 12 15.14 -0.51 -9.33
C CYS A 12 14.48 0.64 -8.56
N LYS A 13 15.02 1.85 -8.68
CA LYS A 13 14.46 3.05 -8.03
C LYS A 13 13.04 3.36 -8.53
N LYS A 14 12.83 3.36 -9.85
CA LYS A 14 11.52 3.60 -10.44
C LYS A 14 10.50 2.52 -10.09
N TYR A 15 10.92 1.27 -9.97
CA TYR A 15 10.02 0.20 -9.58
C TYR A 15 9.55 0.32 -8.12
N ILE A 16 10.42 0.74 -7.20
CA ILE A 16 10.03 1.04 -5.81
C ILE A 16 9.08 2.25 -5.75
N GLU A 17 9.30 3.29 -6.55
CA GLU A 17 8.46 4.49 -6.59
C GLU A 17 7.06 4.21 -7.17
N LEU A 18 6.98 3.44 -8.27
CA LEU A 18 5.76 3.31 -9.07
C LEU A 18 4.99 2.01 -8.80
N GLY A 19 5.65 0.97 -8.29
CA GLY A 19 5.08 -0.37 -8.13
C GLY A 19 4.77 -1.11 -9.46
N ASN A 20 5.06 -0.50 -10.61
CA ASN A 20 4.79 -1.06 -11.94
C ASN A 20 6.10 -1.27 -12.71
N ALA A 21 6.37 -2.52 -13.08
CA ALA A 21 7.61 -2.92 -13.75
C ALA A 21 7.73 -2.36 -15.17
N SER A 22 6.62 -2.30 -15.91
CA SER A 22 6.62 -1.81 -17.29
C SER A 22 6.82 -0.31 -17.36
N GLU A 23 6.21 0.43 -16.44
CA GLU A 23 6.45 1.87 -16.28
C GLU A 23 7.90 2.15 -15.84
N ALA A 24 8.41 1.37 -14.88
CA ALA A 24 9.81 1.48 -14.46
C ALA A 24 10.78 1.21 -15.62
N TYR A 25 10.47 0.24 -16.49
CA TYR A 25 11.26 -0.06 -17.69
C TYR A 25 11.22 1.09 -18.69
N ARG A 26 10.03 1.65 -18.97
CA ARG A 26 9.87 2.80 -19.88
C ARG A 26 10.68 4.03 -19.44
N GLN A 27 10.79 4.25 -18.13
CA GLN A 27 11.54 5.38 -17.59
C GLN A 27 13.05 5.13 -17.46
N SER A 28 13.49 3.87 -17.43
CA SER A 28 14.90 3.50 -17.24
C SER A 28 15.61 3.14 -18.54
N TYR A 29 14.86 2.73 -19.56
CA TYR A 29 15.36 2.36 -20.89
C TYR A 29 14.63 3.15 -21.98
N ASN A 30 15.31 3.36 -23.12
CA ASN A 30 14.65 3.95 -24.28
C ASN A 30 13.66 2.93 -24.88
N ALA A 31 12.39 3.09 -24.54
CA ALA A 31 11.29 2.20 -24.93
C ALA A 31 10.20 2.91 -25.77
N GLU A 32 10.44 4.14 -26.23
CA GLU A 32 9.43 4.98 -26.91
C GLU A 32 8.83 4.33 -28.16
N ASN A 33 9.61 3.51 -28.88
CA ASN A 33 9.18 2.81 -30.09
C ASN A 33 8.90 1.31 -29.86
N MET A 34 8.84 0.87 -28.61
CA MET A 34 8.62 -0.53 -28.28
C MET A 34 7.13 -0.82 -28.10
N LYS A 35 6.68 -1.98 -28.59
CA LYS A 35 5.33 -2.49 -28.26
C LYS A 35 5.23 -2.78 -26.76
N ASP A 36 4.05 -2.57 -26.19
CA ASP A 36 3.79 -2.80 -24.77
C ASP A 36 4.13 -4.24 -24.35
N ASP A 37 3.72 -5.24 -25.12
CA ASP A 37 4.05 -6.66 -24.82
C ASP A 37 5.56 -6.90 -24.67
N THR A 38 6.37 -6.25 -25.51
CA THR A 38 7.83 -6.37 -25.45
C THR A 38 8.39 -5.69 -24.21
N VAL A 39 7.83 -4.54 -23.83
CA VAL A 39 8.20 -3.84 -22.58
C VAL A 39 7.86 -4.71 -21.37
N HIS A 40 6.65 -5.27 -21.33
CA HIS A 40 6.19 -6.16 -20.27
C HIS A 40 7.11 -7.36 -20.10
N ARG A 41 7.45 -8.07 -21.19
CA ARG A 41 8.37 -9.21 -21.12
C ARG A 41 9.76 -8.81 -20.65
N LYS A 42 10.36 -7.74 -21.20
CA LYS A 42 11.70 -7.32 -20.78
C LYS A 42 11.76 -6.81 -19.34
N ALA A 43 10.71 -6.13 -18.88
CA ALA A 43 10.58 -5.72 -17.49
C ALA A 43 10.50 -6.93 -16.55
N PHE A 44 9.76 -7.98 -16.95
CA PHE A 44 9.68 -9.23 -16.22
C PHE A 44 11.04 -9.96 -16.19
N ASP A 45 11.72 -10.09 -17.33
CA ASP A 45 13.05 -10.70 -17.41
C ASP A 45 14.08 -9.98 -16.51
N LEU A 46 13.96 -8.65 -16.37
CA LEU A 46 14.80 -7.87 -15.45
C LEU A 46 14.49 -8.16 -13.99
N LEU A 47 13.23 -8.43 -13.63
CA LEU A 47 12.87 -8.80 -12.26
C LEU A 47 13.35 -10.21 -11.89
N GLU A 48 13.43 -11.12 -12.85
CA GLU A 48 14.02 -12.46 -12.65
C GLU A 48 15.55 -12.43 -12.53
N ASN A 49 16.20 -11.33 -12.91
CA ASN A 49 17.64 -11.19 -12.75
C ASN A 49 18.00 -11.08 -11.26
N GLY A 50 18.65 -12.11 -10.72
CA GLY A 50 19.00 -12.18 -9.30
C GLY A 50 19.79 -10.98 -8.75
N LYS A 51 20.57 -10.26 -9.57
CA LYS A 51 21.25 -9.04 -9.13
C LYS A 51 20.27 -7.88 -8.89
N ILE A 52 19.26 -7.76 -9.74
CA ILE A 52 18.21 -6.75 -9.64
C ILE A 52 17.29 -7.08 -8.47
N THR A 53 16.90 -8.35 -8.31
CA THR A 53 16.10 -8.81 -7.17
C THR A 53 16.81 -8.49 -5.85
N ALA A 54 18.11 -8.82 -5.74
CA ALA A 54 18.90 -8.51 -4.54
C ALA A 54 18.97 -7.00 -4.25
N ARG A 55 19.18 -6.17 -5.29
CA ARG A 55 19.20 -4.71 -5.14
C ARG A 55 17.84 -4.18 -4.69
N LEU A 56 16.75 -4.74 -5.21
CA LEU A 56 15.41 -4.34 -4.85
C LEU A 56 15.10 -4.68 -3.39
N ASP A 57 15.57 -5.82 -2.91
CA ASP A 57 15.42 -6.19 -1.50
C ASP A 57 16.26 -5.32 -0.56
N GLU A 58 17.45 -4.90 -0.98
CA GLU A 58 18.23 -3.87 -0.26
C GLU A 58 17.46 -2.56 -0.16
N LEU A 59 16.94 -2.05 -1.28
CA LEU A 59 16.15 -0.82 -1.31
C LEU A 59 14.90 -0.95 -0.45
N ARG A 60 14.17 -2.06 -0.53
CA ARG A 60 13.02 -2.33 0.35
C ARG A 60 13.43 -2.33 1.82
N LYS A 61 14.56 -2.93 2.18
CA LYS A 61 15.09 -2.91 3.55
C LYS A 61 15.48 -1.50 4.00
N GLU A 62 16.07 -0.68 3.13
CA GLU A 62 16.39 0.71 3.43
C GLU A 62 15.14 1.57 3.60
N HIS A 63 14.15 1.42 2.71
CA HIS A 63 12.86 2.09 2.81
C HIS A 63 12.08 1.64 4.05
N LEU A 64 12.11 0.34 4.35
CA LEU A 64 11.57 -0.20 5.58
C LEU A 64 12.26 0.45 6.77
N LYS A 65 13.60 0.50 6.84
CA LYS A 65 14.32 1.16 7.94
C LYS A 65 13.99 2.65 8.10
N ARG A 66 13.83 3.41 7.01
CA ARG A 66 13.52 4.85 7.07
C ARG A 66 12.06 5.15 7.40
N HIS A 67 11.13 4.26 7.05
CA HIS A 67 9.69 4.44 7.25
C HIS A 67 9.08 3.29 8.06
N ASN A 68 9.82 2.71 9.02
CA ASN A 68 9.33 1.60 9.84
C ASN A 68 8.38 2.12 10.92
N ILE A 69 7.26 2.69 10.51
CA ILE A 69 6.12 2.88 11.39
C ILE A 69 5.42 1.52 11.39
N THR A 70 5.77 0.67 12.35
CA THR A 70 5.05 -0.57 12.59
C THR A 70 3.85 -0.32 13.49
N VAL A 71 2.89 -1.24 13.50
CA VAL A 71 1.79 -1.22 14.48
C VAL A 71 2.36 -1.13 15.90
N ASP A 72 3.39 -1.92 16.21
CA ASP A 72 4.05 -1.91 17.51
C ASP A 72 4.73 -0.56 17.82
N SER A 73 5.40 0.07 16.84
CA SER A 73 6.06 1.36 17.06
C SER A 73 5.03 2.46 17.34
N LEU A 74 3.89 2.46 16.63
CA LEU A 74 2.80 3.39 16.89
C LEU A 74 2.17 3.18 18.27
N ILE A 75 1.96 1.92 18.67
CA ILE A 75 1.44 1.60 20.00
C ILE A 75 2.39 2.11 21.08
N LEU A 76 3.70 1.88 20.92
CA LEU A 76 4.75 2.35 21.83
C LEU A 76 4.79 3.88 21.92
N ASP A 77 4.68 4.58 20.78
CA ASP A 77 4.68 6.04 20.77
C ASP A 77 3.43 6.59 21.48
N LEU A 78 2.25 5.99 21.27
CA LEU A 78 1.03 6.35 21.99
C LEU A 78 1.13 6.04 23.49
N GLU A 79 1.80 4.94 23.87
CA GLU A 79 2.07 4.59 25.26
C GLU A 79 3.00 5.60 25.94
N ARG A 80 4.03 6.06 25.22
CA ARG A 80 4.91 7.14 25.70
C ARG A 80 4.12 8.42 25.95
N VAL A 81 3.27 8.83 25.01
CA VAL A 81 2.40 10.01 25.15
C VAL A 81 1.45 9.87 26.35
N PHE A 82 0.91 8.67 26.57
CA PHE A 82 0.06 8.40 27.73
C PHE A 82 0.81 8.59 29.05
N ASN A 83 2.00 7.98 29.18
CA ASN A 83 2.82 8.09 30.39
C ASN A 83 3.25 9.55 30.63
N GLU A 84 3.76 10.23 29.60
CA GLU A 84 4.16 11.64 29.70
C GLU A 84 2.99 12.59 30.01
N ALA A 85 1.76 12.22 29.68
CA ALA A 85 0.57 12.98 30.03
C ALA A 85 0.14 12.74 31.49
N MET A 86 0.43 11.55 32.05
CA MET A 86 0.08 11.16 33.42
C MET A 86 1.15 11.54 34.45
N ASP A 87 2.43 11.51 34.08
CA ASP A 87 3.56 11.74 35.00
C ASP A 87 3.82 13.22 35.34
N ARG A 88 3.02 14.15 34.80
CA ARG A 88 3.14 15.59 35.07
C ARG A 88 2.46 15.96 36.40
N ASP A 89 2.98 16.98 37.08
CA ASP A 89 2.37 17.56 38.30
C ASP A 89 0.91 17.99 38.10
N ASN A 90 0.53 18.33 36.86
CA ASN A 90 -0.87 18.50 36.45
C ASN A 90 -1.15 17.58 35.24
N PRO A 91 -1.72 16.39 35.47
CA PRO A 91 -1.94 15.41 34.41
C PRO A 91 -2.88 15.92 33.30
N ASN A 92 -2.51 15.71 32.04
CA ASN A 92 -3.36 16.03 30.90
C ASN A 92 -4.17 14.80 30.46
N PHE A 93 -5.33 14.62 31.10
CA PHE A 93 -6.21 13.48 30.82
C PHE A 93 -6.75 13.45 29.38
N SER A 94 -6.92 14.61 28.73
CA SER A 94 -7.38 14.68 27.33
C SER A 94 -6.38 14.02 26.37
N SER A 95 -5.09 14.31 26.54
CA SER A 95 -4.02 13.70 25.73
C SER A 95 -3.89 12.20 26.01
N ALA A 96 -4.02 11.78 27.28
CA ALA A 96 -3.98 10.37 27.66
C ALA A 96 -5.15 9.56 27.07
N VAL A 97 -6.38 10.09 27.14
CA VAL A 97 -7.57 9.47 26.54
C VAL A 97 -7.41 9.38 25.03
N SER A 98 -6.92 10.44 24.38
CA SER A 98 -6.68 10.43 22.93
C SER A 98 -5.67 9.36 22.52
N ALA A 99 -4.60 9.18 23.31
CA ALA A 99 -3.61 8.14 23.07
C ALA A 99 -4.21 6.74 23.17
N LYS A 100 -5.02 6.47 24.21
CA LYS A 100 -5.71 5.18 24.38
C LYS A 100 -6.74 4.90 23.28
N MET A 101 -7.49 5.91 22.84
CA MET A 101 -8.40 5.78 21.70
C MET A 101 -7.65 5.49 20.40
N GLY A 102 -6.48 6.11 20.19
CA GLY A 102 -5.58 5.80 19.08
C GLY A 102 -5.15 4.32 19.08
N GLN A 103 -4.75 3.79 20.23
CA GLN A 103 -4.40 2.37 20.39
C GLN A 103 -5.60 1.46 20.08
N ALA A 104 -6.78 1.77 20.61
CA ALA A 104 -8.01 1.01 20.36
C ALA A 104 -8.38 0.97 18.87
N LYS A 105 -8.18 2.08 18.14
CA LYS A 105 -8.42 2.16 16.70
C LYS A 105 -7.43 1.32 15.89
N ILE A 106 -6.15 1.38 16.22
CA ILE A 106 -5.10 0.57 15.56
C ILE A 106 -5.34 -0.92 15.78
N LEU A 107 -5.77 -1.32 16.98
CA LEU A 107 -6.07 -2.71 17.33
C LEU A 107 -7.43 -3.20 16.85
N GLY A 108 -8.24 -2.33 16.22
CA GLY A 108 -9.56 -2.68 15.68
C GLY A 108 -10.68 -2.79 16.71
N PHE A 109 -10.47 -2.31 17.94
CA PHE A 109 -11.51 -2.25 18.97
C PHE A 109 -12.52 -1.11 18.72
N ASP A 110 -12.13 -0.05 17.99
CA ASP A 110 -13.01 1.06 17.58
C ASP A 110 -13.67 0.79 16.21
N LYS A 111 -14.50 -0.27 16.14
CA LYS A 111 -15.19 -0.65 14.89
C LYS A 111 -16.34 0.32 14.60
N GLN A 112 -16.23 1.06 13.50
CA GLN A 112 -17.32 1.90 13.01
C GLN A 112 -18.28 1.09 12.12
N VAL A 113 -19.57 1.07 12.46
CA VAL A 113 -20.62 0.59 11.57
C VAL A 113 -21.15 1.79 10.80
N ILE A 114 -20.92 1.81 9.49
CA ILE A 114 -21.36 2.91 8.62
C ILE A 114 -22.60 2.43 7.85
N GLU A 115 -23.74 3.05 8.14
CA GLU A 115 -24.95 2.88 7.35
C GLU A 115 -24.95 3.90 6.20
N HIS A 116 -24.86 3.40 4.96
CA HIS A 116 -25.02 4.23 3.78
C HIS A 116 -26.51 4.34 3.42
N SER A 117 -27.16 5.42 3.83
CA SER A 117 -28.50 5.79 3.36
C SER A 117 -28.41 6.96 2.38
N THR A 118 -28.99 6.82 1.20
CA THR A 118 -29.23 7.93 0.27
C THR A 118 -30.71 8.32 0.32
N SER A 119 -31.02 9.61 0.29
CA SER A 119 -32.40 10.12 0.24
C SER A 119 -33.16 9.58 -0.98
N ASP A 120 -32.41 9.29 -2.05
CA ASP A 120 -32.97 9.00 -3.37
C ASP A 120 -33.17 7.49 -3.59
N ASN A 121 -33.01 6.68 -2.54
CA ASN A 121 -33.17 5.22 -2.56
C ASN A 121 -32.34 4.47 -3.63
N THR A 122 -31.35 5.13 -4.26
CA THR A 122 -30.52 4.60 -5.35
C THR A 122 -29.64 3.42 -4.95
N LEU A 123 -29.38 3.27 -3.64
CA LEU A 123 -28.63 2.15 -3.06
C LEU A 123 -29.52 0.92 -2.79
N ARG A 124 -30.85 1.04 -2.95
CA ARG A 124 -31.75 -0.12 -2.92
C ARG A 124 -31.87 -0.67 -4.33
N PRO A 125 -31.51 -1.94 -4.59
CA PRO A 125 -31.71 -2.53 -5.91
C PRO A 125 -33.21 -2.51 -6.23
N THR A 126 -33.58 -1.75 -7.24
CA THR A 126 -34.97 -1.63 -7.71
C THR A 126 -35.42 -2.84 -8.51
N VAL A 127 -34.47 -3.58 -9.11
CA VAL A 127 -34.73 -4.81 -9.86
C VAL A 127 -33.65 -5.83 -9.55
N ILE A 128 -34.05 -7.02 -9.11
CA ILE A 128 -33.17 -8.18 -8.97
C ILE A 128 -33.50 -9.13 -10.12
N LYS A 129 -32.61 -9.22 -11.11
CA LYS A 129 -32.71 -10.22 -12.18
C LYS A 129 -31.86 -11.42 -11.83
N LEU A 130 -32.52 -12.56 -11.62
CA LEU A 130 -31.87 -13.86 -11.53
C LEU A 130 -31.67 -14.36 -12.96
N VAL A 131 -30.42 -14.35 -13.44
CA VAL A 131 -30.07 -14.92 -14.74
C VAL A 131 -29.49 -16.30 -14.51
N ALA A 132 -30.17 -17.33 -14.99
CA ALA A 132 -29.59 -18.66 -15.08
C ALA A 132 -28.53 -18.65 -16.20
N PRO A 133 -27.34 -19.24 -16.00
CA PRO A 133 -26.43 -19.48 -17.10
C PRO A 133 -27.14 -20.38 -18.12
N ASP A 134 -27.14 -19.97 -19.39
CA ASP A 134 -27.52 -20.75 -20.59
C ASP A 134 -29.00 -20.81 -20.99
N PHE A 135 -29.87 -19.86 -20.60
CA PHE A 135 -31.17 -19.71 -21.24
C PHE A 135 -31.09 -18.81 -22.48
N GLU A 136 -30.83 -19.40 -23.65
CA GLU A 136 -31.07 -18.76 -24.95
C GLU A 136 -32.58 -18.77 -25.23
N ASP A 137 -33.24 -17.62 -25.14
CA ASP A 137 -34.60 -17.42 -25.62
C ASP A 137 -34.63 -17.58 -27.15
N LYS A 138 -34.99 -18.77 -27.61
CA LYS A 138 -35.33 -19.00 -29.02
C LYS A 138 -36.73 -18.43 -29.29
N ASN A 139 -36.76 -17.23 -29.88
CA ASN A 139 -37.91 -16.74 -30.64
C ASN A 139 -37.98 -17.41 -32.01
#